data_AF-A0A0P6W2N5-F1
#
_entry.id   AF-A0A0P6W2N5-F1
#
_cell.length_a   1.000
_cell.length_b   1.000
_cell.length_c   1.000
_cell.angle_alpha   90.00
_cell.angle_beta   90.00
_cell.angle_gamma   90.00
#
_symmetry.space_group_name_H-M   'P 1'
#
loop_
_entity.id
_entity.type
_entity.pdbx_description
1 polymer ?
#
loop_
_entity_poly.entity_id
_entity_poly.type
_entity_poly.pdbx_seq_one_letter_code
_entity_poly.pdbx_strand_id
1 'polypeptide(L)'
;MKIAIRLALGLVACSATTANAVPRYFGAFLVDTVTSQCSGYPSVGMMFDLRFRPAGIGDNGADTTFNLFDRIQSISHKVTNSALSSVAKNYTGTWIGGNSGTSSGTIKLTSNLPTLTTKTDFISMAGTITNFDGLTGCTVTFRASVVRQLN
;
A
#
# COMPACT_ATOMS: atom_id res chain seq x y z
N MET A 1 -56.88 -17.46 -41.02
CA MET A 1 -56.03 -16.25 -40.98
C MET A 1 -54.91 -16.51 -39.98
N LYS A 2 -53.66 -16.73 -40.43
CA LYS A 2 -52.53 -17.10 -39.54
C LYS A 2 -51.70 -15.85 -39.26
N ILE A 3 -51.69 -15.40 -38.00
CA ILE A 3 -50.90 -14.25 -37.53
C ILE A 3 -49.54 -14.78 -37.09
N ALA A 4 -48.48 -14.43 -37.82
CA ALA A 4 -47.11 -14.78 -37.48
C ALA A 4 -46.49 -13.67 -36.61
N ILE A 5 -46.31 -13.94 -35.31
CA ILE A 5 -45.61 -13.05 -34.39
C ILE A 5 -44.11 -13.26 -34.59
N ARG A 6 -43.43 -12.26 -35.18
CA ARG A 6 -41.96 -12.21 -35.22
C ARG A 6 -41.47 -11.61 -33.90
N LEU A 7 -40.99 -12.47 -33.02
CA LEU A 7 -40.31 -12.06 -31.79
C LEU A 7 -38.89 -11.58 -32.16
N ALA A 8 -38.68 -10.26 -32.18
CA ALA A 8 -37.36 -9.68 -32.37
C ALA A 8 -36.57 -9.82 -31.06
N LEU A 9 -35.66 -10.79 -31.00
CA LEU A 9 -34.72 -10.95 -29.90
C LEU A 9 -33.67 -9.82 -30.02
N GLY A 10 -33.88 -8.72 -29.32
CA GLY A 10 -32.90 -7.65 -29.20
C GLY A 10 -31.72 -8.12 -28.36
N LEU A 11 -30.61 -8.46 -29.01
CA LEU A 11 -29.32 -8.65 -28.33
C LEU A 11 -28.86 -7.29 -27.80
N VAL A 12 -29.06 -7.07 -26.49
CA VAL A 12 -28.39 -5.98 -25.78
C VAL A 12 -26.91 -6.34 -25.70
N ALA A 13 -26.09 -5.67 -26.50
CA ALA A 13 -24.64 -5.77 -26.38
C ALA A 13 -24.21 -5.25 -25.00
N CYS A 14 -24.00 -6.15 -24.06
CA CYS A 14 -23.31 -5.83 -22.82
C CYS A 14 -21.88 -5.43 -23.19
N SER A 15 -21.56 -4.14 -23.04
CA SER A 15 -20.18 -3.68 -23.10
C SER A 15 -19.47 -4.25 -21.89
N ALA A 16 -18.71 -5.34 -22.09
CA ALA A 16 -17.84 -5.87 -21.05
C ALA A 16 -16.76 -4.83 -20.77
N THR A 17 -16.83 -4.18 -19.61
CA THR A 17 -15.70 -3.39 -19.12
C THR A 17 -14.56 -4.36 -18.85
N THR A 18 -13.43 -4.15 -19.51
CA THR A 18 -12.20 -4.89 -19.19
C THR A 18 -11.80 -4.53 -17.77
N ALA A 19 -12.02 -5.44 -16.81
CA ALA A 19 -11.52 -5.30 -15.46
C ALA A 19 -9.99 -5.22 -15.54
N ASN A 20 -9.41 -4.08 -15.11
CA ASN A 20 -7.97 -3.98 -15.05
C ASN A 20 -7.50 -4.70 -13.78
N ALA A 21 -6.34 -5.36 -13.85
CA ALA A 21 -5.77 -5.98 -12.67
C ALA A 21 -5.55 -4.93 -11.57
N VAL A 22 -5.88 -5.28 -10.33
CA VAL A 22 -5.55 -4.50 -9.12
C VAL A 22 -4.22 -5.04 -8.59
N PRO A 23 -3.05 -4.47 -8.98
CA PRO A 23 -1.78 -5.02 -8.55
C PRO A 23 -1.61 -4.79 -7.06
N ARG A 24 -1.52 -5.89 -6.31
CA ARG A 24 -1.18 -5.91 -4.89
C ARG A 24 0.21 -6.49 -4.73
N TYR A 25 0.98 -5.95 -3.81
CA TYR A 25 2.34 -6.39 -3.58
C TYR A 25 2.50 -6.87 -2.14
N PHE A 26 3.20 -7.98 -1.96
CA PHE A 26 3.42 -8.64 -0.68
C PHE A 26 4.91 -8.89 -0.48
N GLY A 27 5.41 -8.76 0.73
CA GLY A 27 6.80 -9.07 1.04
C GLY A 27 7.18 -8.62 2.43
N ALA A 28 8.38 -8.11 2.59
CA ALA A 28 8.95 -7.77 3.89
C ALA A 28 9.32 -6.28 3.99
N PHE A 29 9.24 -5.76 5.21
CA PHE A 29 9.74 -4.47 5.64
C PHE A 29 10.72 -4.70 6.78
N LEU A 30 11.95 -4.22 6.62
CA LEU A 30 13.04 -4.34 7.59
C LEU A 30 13.38 -2.95 8.14
N VAL A 31 13.42 -2.85 9.47
CA VAL A 31 13.85 -1.64 10.18
C VAL A 31 15.37 -1.57 10.20
N ASP A 32 15.94 -0.55 9.54
CA ASP A 32 17.39 -0.34 9.48
C ASP A 32 17.90 0.54 10.63
N THR A 33 17.21 1.64 10.92
CA THR A 33 17.57 2.55 12.01
C THR A 33 16.32 3.12 12.67
N VAL A 34 16.41 3.43 13.97
CA VAL A 34 15.36 4.12 14.71
C VAL A 34 15.93 5.29 15.52
N THR A 35 15.14 6.34 15.72
CA THR A 35 15.51 7.41 16.66
C THR A 35 15.24 7.00 18.10
N SER A 36 15.83 7.71 19.06
CA SER A 36 15.67 7.41 20.49
C SER A 36 14.22 7.53 20.98
N GLN A 37 13.37 8.30 20.29
CA GLN A 37 11.96 8.50 20.64
C GLN A 37 11.11 7.22 20.44
N CYS A 38 11.59 6.26 19.65
CA CYS A 38 10.90 4.98 19.44
C CYS A 38 10.84 4.12 20.72
N SER A 39 11.61 4.44 21.78
CA SER A 39 11.43 3.85 23.12
C SER A 39 11.34 2.31 23.14
N GLY A 40 12.19 1.64 22.34
CA GLY A 40 12.24 0.17 22.22
C GLY A 40 11.33 -0.43 21.13
N TYR A 41 10.46 0.36 20.51
CA TYR A 41 9.60 -0.08 19.41
C TYR A 41 9.45 0.94 18.26
N PRO A 42 9.67 0.53 16.99
CA PRO A 42 10.25 -0.74 16.60
C PRO A 42 11.74 -0.78 16.95
N SER A 43 12.33 -1.97 16.96
CA SER A 43 13.77 -2.16 17.16
C SER A 43 14.50 -2.32 15.82
N VAL A 44 15.78 -1.94 15.77
CA VAL A 44 16.64 -2.21 14.60
C VAL A 44 16.70 -3.71 14.32
N GLY A 45 16.57 -4.09 13.05
CA GLY A 45 16.50 -5.49 12.61
C GLY A 45 15.11 -6.11 12.72
N MET A 46 14.11 -5.41 13.27
CA MET A 46 12.73 -5.89 13.30
C MET A 46 12.19 -6.00 11.87
N MET A 47 11.54 -7.12 11.58
CA MET A 47 10.88 -7.41 10.31
C MET A 47 9.37 -7.41 10.47
N PHE A 48 8.69 -6.82 9.49
CA PHE A 48 7.25 -6.85 9.33
C PHE A 48 6.89 -7.48 7.99
N ASP A 49 5.79 -8.22 7.94
CA ASP A 49 5.15 -8.53 6.68
C ASP A 49 4.53 -7.25 6.11
N LEU A 50 4.70 -7.03 4.82
CA LEU A 50 4.25 -5.83 4.14
C LEU A 50 3.23 -6.17 3.06
N ARG A 51 2.09 -5.47 3.10
CA ARG A 51 1.18 -5.33 1.96
C ARG A 51 1.25 -3.91 1.42
N PHE A 52 1.69 -3.79 0.17
CA PHE A 52 1.85 -2.53 -0.51
C PHE A 52 0.86 -2.40 -1.68
N ARG A 53 0.20 -1.25 -1.76
CA ARG A 53 -0.68 -0.87 -2.87
C ARG A 53 -0.31 0.53 -3.36
N PRO A 54 0.40 0.65 -4.49
CA PRO A 54 0.80 1.96 -5.03
C PRO A 54 -0.38 2.70 -5.66
N ALA A 55 -0.45 4.02 -5.47
CA ALA A 55 -1.40 4.90 -6.16
C ALA A 55 -1.23 4.87 -7.68
N GLY A 56 -2.34 4.94 -8.41
CA GLY A 56 -2.37 5.16 -9.86
C GLY A 56 -1.89 3.99 -10.72
N ILE A 57 -1.69 2.80 -10.14
CA ILE A 57 -1.30 1.61 -10.89
C ILE A 57 -2.48 0.66 -11.04
N GLY A 58 -2.94 0.46 -12.28
CA GLY A 58 -4.17 -0.29 -12.55
C GLY A 58 -5.36 0.34 -11.82
N ASP A 59 -6.18 -0.49 -11.16
CA ASP A 59 -7.36 -0.04 -10.43
C ASP A 59 -7.08 0.28 -8.94
N ASN A 60 -5.84 0.59 -8.57
CA ASN A 60 -5.47 0.90 -7.18
C ASN A 60 -6.02 2.23 -6.62
N GLY A 61 -6.68 3.05 -7.45
CA GLY A 61 -7.16 4.37 -7.06
C GLY A 61 -6.04 5.38 -6.82
N ALA A 62 -6.37 6.52 -6.22
CA ALA A 62 -5.43 7.64 -6.05
C ALA A 62 -4.54 7.54 -4.80
N ASP A 63 -4.85 6.61 -3.88
CA ASP A 63 -4.17 6.50 -2.60
C ASP A 63 -3.05 5.45 -2.64
N THR A 64 -1.96 5.72 -1.94
CA THR A 64 -0.97 4.69 -1.64
C THR A 64 -1.24 4.14 -0.24
N THR A 65 -1.23 2.82 -0.08
CA THR A 65 -1.36 2.18 1.24
C THR A 65 -0.22 1.21 1.52
N PHE A 66 0.34 1.32 2.72
CA PHE A 66 1.33 0.45 3.34
C PHE A 66 0.69 -0.21 4.56
N ASN A 67 0.56 -1.53 4.57
CA ASN A 67 0.10 -2.23 5.76
C ASN A 67 1.23 -3.15 6.24
N LEU A 68 1.67 -2.92 7.46
CA LEU A 68 2.68 -3.69 8.16
C LEU A 68 1.97 -4.64 9.12
N PHE A 69 2.44 -5.86 9.20
CA PHE A 69 1.94 -6.87 10.12
C PHE A 69 3.14 -7.45 10.85
N ASP A 70 3.08 -7.46 12.18
CA ASP A 70 3.96 -8.30 12.98
C ASP A 70 3.14 -9.42 13.64
N ARG A 71 3.73 -10.09 14.63
CA ARG A 71 3.09 -11.22 15.32
C ARG A 71 1.83 -10.83 16.10
N ILE A 72 1.73 -9.60 16.60
CA ILE A 72 0.71 -9.19 17.58
C ILE A 72 -0.08 -7.94 17.16
N GLN A 73 0.37 -7.21 16.15
CA GLN A 73 -0.28 -6.00 15.67
C GLN A 73 -0.20 -5.82 14.15
N SER A 74 -1.07 -4.95 13.67
CA SER A 74 -1.11 -4.45 12.29
C SER A 74 -1.09 -2.93 12.29
N ILE A 75 -0.33 -2.34 11.38
CA ILE A 75 -0.17 -0.90 11.23
C ILE A 75 -0.42 -0.51 9.79
N SER A 76 -1.42 0.31 9.55
CA SER A 76 -1.72 0.89 8.25
C SER A 76 -1.15 2.29 8.14
N HIS A 77 -0.61 2.62 6.97
CA HIS A 77 -0.20 3.95 6.56
C HIS A 77 -0.84 4.25 5.20
N LYS A 78 -1.66 5.29 5.13
CA LYS A 78 -2.33 5.75 3.93
C LYS A 78 -1.82 7.12 3.54
N VAL A 79 -1.26 7.24 2.34
CA VAL A 79 -0.93 8.51 1.71
C VAL A 79 -2.04 8.86 0.72
N THR A 80 -2.79 9.90 1.04
CA THR A 80 -3.97 10.31 0.26
C THR A 80 -3.58 10.98 -1.04
N ASN A 81 -4.21 10.57 -2.14
CA ASN A 81 -4.05 11.17 -3.48
C ASN A 81 -2.58 11.35 -3.92
N SER A 82 -1.71 10.40 -3.58
CA SER A 82 -0.29 10.50 -3.92
C SER A 82 0.41 9.15 -4.01
N ALA A 83 1.34 9.06 -4.96
CA ALA A 83 2.37 8.03 -4.98
C ALA A 83 3.49 8.38 -3.99
N LEU A 84 4.18 7.35 -3.48
CA LEU A 84 5.42 7.58 -2.74
C LEU A 84 6.51 8.12 -3.67
N SER A 85 7.39 8.97 -3.12
CA SER A 85 8.46 9.62 -3.85
C SER A 85 9.59 10.03 -2.91
N SER A 86 10.62 10.67 -3.44
CA SER A 86 11.68 11.33 -2.65
C SER A 86 11.21 12.60 -1.93
N VAL A 87 10.00 13.10 -2.22
CA VAL A 87 9.36 14.17 -1.47
C VAL A 87 8.55 13.56 -0.33
N ALA A 88 8.72 14.09 0.89
CA ALA A 88 7.95 13.66 2.05
C ALA A 88 6.44 13.86 1.82
N LYS A 89 5.66 12.83 2.13
CA LYS A 89 4.19 12.84 2.02
C LYS A 89 3.57 12.57 3.37
N ASN A 90 2.54 13.33 3.71
CA ASN A 90 1.76 13.07 4.91
C ASN A 90 1.01 11.75 4.76
N TYR A 91 0.99 10.95 5.82
CA TYR A 91 0.13 9.79 5.91
C TYR A 91 -0.83 9.93 7.09
N THR A 92 -1.98 9.28 6.96
CA THR A 92 -2.82 8.91 8.09
C THR A 92 -2.73 7.41 8.31
N GLY A 93 -2.66 7.00 9.56
CA GLY A 93 -2.47 5.61 9.93
C GLY A 93 -3.45 5.15 10.98
N THR A 94 -3.60 3.83 11.04
CA THR A 94 -4.34 3.13 12.08
C THR A 94 -3.51 1.94 12.49
N TRP A 95 -3.38 1.72 13.79
CA TRP A 95 -2.77 0.52 14.32
C TRP A 95 -3.79 -0.26 15.15
N ILE A 96 -3.68 -1.58 15.10
CA ILE A 96 -4.56 -2.52 15.78
C ILE A 96 -3.71 -3.64 16.37
N GLY A 97 -3.81 -3.86 17.67
CA GLY A 97 -3.16 -4.93 18.43
C GLY A 97 -3.95 -5.20 19.71
N GLY A 98 -3.31 -5.07 20.89
CA GLY A 98 -4.02 -5.13 22.18
C GLY A 98 -4.97 -3.95 22.42
N ASN A 99 -4.80 -2.86 21.68
CA ASN A 99 -5.71 -1.72 21.57
C ASN A 99 -5.72 -1.26 20.10
N SER A 100 -6.41 -0.16 19.79
CA SER A 100 -6.32 0.49 18.49
C SER A 100 -6.15 2.00 18.64
N GLY A 101 -5.53 2.61 17.65
CA GLY A 101 -5.30 4.05 17.62
C GLY A 101 -5.13 4.56 16.21
N THR A 102 -5.12 5.88 16.09
CA THR A 102 -4.78 6.58 14.85
C THR A 102 -3.42 7.24 14.99
N SER A 103 -2.71 7.35 13.89
CA SER A 103 -1.40 8.00 13.82
C SER A 103 -1.29 8.89 12.59
N SER A 104 -0.37 9.84 12.63
CA SER A 104 -0.05 10.66 11.47
C SER A 104 1.42 11.06 11.50
N GLY A 105 2.00 11.20 10.32
CA GLY A 105 3.41 11.51 10.15
C GLY A 105 3.73 11.67 8.68
N THR A 106 4.99 11.47 8.32
CA THR A 106 5.44 11.56 6.93
C THR A 106 6.15 10.30 6.47
N ILE A 107 5.98 9.95 5.20
CA ILE A 107 6.74 8.90 4.52
C ILE A 107 7.50 9.54 3.37
N LYS A 108 8.78 9.17 3.25
CA LYS A 108 9.66 9.59 2.15
C LYS A 108 10.47 8.39 1.68
N LEU A 109 10.68 8.25 0.38
CA LEU A 109 11.62 7.29 -0.17
C LEU A 109 13.02 7.90 -0.27
N THR A 110 14.03 7.13 0.07
CA THR A 110 15.44 7.48 -0.09
C THR A 110 16.05 6.80 -1.31
N SER A 111 15.49 5.68 -1.74
CA SER A 111 15.84 5.02 -3.00
C SER A 111 15.05 5.59 -4.18
N ASN A 112 15.66 5.61 -5.37
CA ASN A 112 14.94 5.83 -6.62
C ASN A 112 14.07 4.60 -6.92
N LEU A 113 12.75 4.75 -6.84
CA LEU A 113 11.83 3.72 -7.34
C LEU A 113 11.76 3.79 -8.87
N PRO A 114 11.80 2.65 -9.58
CA PRO A 114 11.45 2.63 -11.00
C PRO A 114 9.99 3.03 -11.19
N THR A 115 9.65 3.53 -12.37
CA THR A 115 8.25 3.77 -12.75
C THR A 115 7.47 2.47 -12.64
N LEU A 116 6.50 2.43 -11.74
CA LEU A 116 5.66 1.27 -11.52
C LEU A 116 4.60 1.18 -12.62
N THR A 117 4.29 -0.04 -13.04
CA THR A 117 3.23 -0.33 -14.01
C THR A 117 2.40 -1.53 -13.54
N THR A 118 1.31 -1.84 -14.24
CA THR A 118 0.54 -3.08 -14.00
C THR A 118 1.33 -4.35 -14.30
N LYS A 119 2.55 -4.26 -14.85
CA LYS A 119 3.45 -5.38 -15.14
C LYS A 119 4.69 -5.44 -14.25
N THR A 120 4.78 -4.55 -13.25
CA THR A 120 5.92 -4.59 -12.32
C THR A 120 5.77 -5.80 -11.39
N ASP A 121 6.70 -6.74 -11.46
CA ASP A 121 6.62 -7.98 -10.67
C ASP A 121 7.33 -7.90 -9.32
N PHE A 122 8.35 -7.04 -9.21
CA PHE A 122 9.14 -6.87 -7.99
C PHE A 122 9.44 -5.40 -7.75
N ILE A 123 9.40 -5.00 -6.47
CA ILE A 123 9.73 -3.65 -6.01
C ILE A 123 10.66 -3.78 -4.83
N SER A 124 11.81 -3.11 -4.90
CA SER A 124 12.68 -2.86 -3.76
C SER A 124 12.74 -1.37 -3.49
N MET A 125 12.59 -0.97 -2.24
CA MET A 125 12.57 0.44 -1.84
C MET A 125 13.18 0.63 -0.46
N ALA A 126 13.78 1.79 -0.25
CA ALA A 126 14.23 2.27 1.04
C ALA A 126 13.60 3.63 1.32
N GLY A 127 13.37 3.93 2.58
CA GLY A 127 12.73 5.17 2.97
C GLY A 127 12.78 5.47 4.45
N THR A 128 12.07 6.51 4.83
CA THR A 128 11.93 6.98 6.21
C THR A 128 10.45 7.22 6.53
N ILE A 129 10.02 6.82 7.72
CA ILE A 129 8.69 7.11 8.28
C ILE A 129 8.87 7.90 9.58
N THR A 130 8.24 9.06 9.70
CA THR A 130 8.21 9.84 10.95
C THR A 130 6.93 9.59 11.73
N ASN A 131 6.99 9.75 13.05
CA ASN A 131 5.90 9.45 13.99
C ASN A 131 5.36 8.02 13.83
N PHE A 132 6.28 7.07 13.62
CA PHE A 132 5.94 5.68 13.37
C PHE A 132 5.04 5.14 14.48
N ASP A 133 3.94 4.50 14.09
CA ASP A 133 2.94 3.93 15.01
C ASP A 133 2.34 4.94 16.02
N GLY A 134 2.36 6.24 15.69
CA GLY A 134 1.84 7.30 16.56
C GLY A 134 2.83 7.77 17.63
N LEU A 135 4.04 7.20 17.68
CA LEU A 135 5.10 7.62 18.60
C LEU A 135 5.72 8.93 18.11
N THR A 136 5.34 10.05 18.73
CA THR A 136 5.79 11.38 18.31
C THR A 136 7.32 11.49 18.35
N GLY A 137 7.93 11.90 17.23
CA GLY A 137 9.38 12.00 17.06
C GLY A 137 10.09 10.67 16.75
N CYS A 138 9.40 9.53 16.81
CA CYS A 138 9.97 8.25 16.37
C CYS A 138 10.12 8.26 14.85
N THR A 139 11.37 8.19 14.38
CA THR A 139 11.67 8.08 12.95
C THR A 139 12.31 6.73 12.68
N VAL A 140 11.76 6.02 11.70
CA VAL A 140 12.20 4.71 11.24
C VAL A 140 12.77 4.84 9.84
N THR A 141 14.02 4.43 9.63
CA THR A 141 14.57 4.16 8.29
C THR A 141 14.35 2.69 7.99
N PHE A 142 13.93 2.38 6.77
CA PHE A 142 13.59 1.02 6.38
C PHE A 142 14.10 0.65 4.99
N ARG A 143 14.17 -0.66 4.78
CA ARG A 143 14.19 -1.30 3.47
C ARG A 143 12.99 -2.22 3.33
N ALA A 144 12.39 -2.25 2.16
CA ALA A 144 11.28 -3.11 1.84
C ALA A 144 11.51 -3.80 0.49
N SER A 145 11.07 -5.04 0.39
CA SER A 145 11.08 -5.81 -0.86
C SER A 145 9.76 -6.53 -0.98
N VAL A 146 9.06 -6.32 -2.08
CA VAL A 146 7.73 -6.87 -2.33
C VAL A 146 7.61 -7.44 -3.73
N VAL A 147 6.86 -8.52 -3.86
CA VAL A 147 6.51 -9.18 -5.12
C VAL A 147 5.05 -8.94 -5.43
N ARG A 148 4.72 -8.82 -6.71
CA ARG A 148 3.34 -8.70 -7.19
C ARG A 148 2.61 -10.01 -6.94
N GLN A 149 1.44 -9.92 -6.31
CA GLN A 149 0.49 -11.02 -6.26
C GLN A 149 -0.39 -10.98 -7.51
N LEU A 150 -0.34 -12.06 -8.28
CA LEU A 150 -1.28 -12.31 -9.36
C LEU A 150 -2.55 -12.90 -8.72
N ASN A 151 -3.62 -12.11 -8.71
CA ASN A 151 -4.96 -12.60 -8.36
C ASN A 151 -5.69 -13.02 -9.63
#